data_AF-A0A3D5A3Y5-F1
#
_entry.id   AF-A0A3D5A3Y5-F1
#
_cell.length_a   1.000
_cell.length_b   1.000
_cell.length_c   1.000
_cell.angle_alpha   90.00
_cell.angle_beta   90.00
_cell.angle_gamma   90.00
#
_symmetry.space_group_name_H-M   'P 1'
#
loop_
_entity.id
_entity.type
_entity.pdbx_description
1 polymer ?
#
loop_
_entity_poly.entity_id
_entity_poly.type
_entity_poly.pdbx_seq_one_letter_code
_entity_poly.pdbx_strand_id
1 'polypeptide(L)'
;MALASAQPPPNKPGNPKSLRKLIQSRLGENMESQFVTVLEPYDPVPFISSVERLEAVHLGDENSVAAVAVTMADGTTDIIISCEEPTPVTVDESIEFTGRFALLRLRHGRPAMVRLAEASVFRYGHIEIVPERAAYTGTVISVDVSDPHDNRIQLDPPLPPGAPLAGRAIHFHNDLPLDTSFEIAWVTPEGISTGDITVINGFKDAADYTAGYTYVVNPGDTYTIPCEVSLDIVR
;
A
#
# COMPACT_ATOMS: atom_id res chain seq x y z
N MET A 1 14.01 20.75 -11.62
CA MET A 1 13.53 20.93 -10.22
C MET A 1 13.62 22.41 -9.87
N ALA A 2 12.59 22.97 -9.25
CA ALA A 2 12.56 24.37 -8.83
C ALA A 2 12.10 24.46 -7.36
N LEU A 3 12.68 25.40 -6.61
CA LEU A 3 12.18 25.78 -5.29
C LEU A 3 11.34 27.05 -5.44
N ALA A 4 10.14 27.02 -4.90
CA ALA A 4 9.21 28.15 -4.94
C ALA A 4 8.75 28.53 -3.54
N SER A 5 8.30 29.78 -3.38
CA SER A 5 7.63 30.25 -2.17
C SER A 5 6.19 30.59 -2.52
N ALA A 6 5.23 29.89 -1.92
CA ALA A 6 3.82 30.18 -2.09
C ALA A 6 3.31 30.98 -0.88
N GLN A 7 2.50 32.00 -1.14
CA GLN A 7 1.76 32.69 -0.09
C GLN A 7 0.43 31.95 0.13
N PRO A 8 0.20 31.36 1.32
CA PRO A 8 -1.09 30.75 1.62
C PRO A 8 -2.18 31.84 1.79
N PRO A 9 -3.47 31.47 1.70
CA PRO A 9 -4.57 32.43 1.86
C PRO A 9 -4.48 33.18 3.20
N PRO A 10 -4.53 34.53 3.20
CA PRO A 10 -4.35 35.34 4.42
C PRO A 10 -5.57 35.30 5.35
N ASN A 11 -6.71 34.78 4.89
CA ASN A 11 -7.98 34.74 5.62
C ASN A 11 -8.11 33.54 6.58
N LYS A 12 -7.10 32.68 6.70
CA LYS A 12 -7.09 31.55 7.65
C LYS A 12 -6.10 31.81 8.79
N PRO A 13 -6.58 32.02 10.03
CA PRO A 13 -5.72 32.14 11.20
C PRO A 13 -4.79 30.92 11.32
N GLY A 14 -3.51 31.16 11.63
CA GLY A 14 -2.50 30.11 11.79
C GLY A 14 -1.69 29.78 10.53
N ASN A 15 -2.04 30.33 9.36
CA ASN A 15 -1.22 30.14 8.16
C ASN A 15 0.16 30.81 8.29
N PRO A 16 1.25 30.12 7.90
CA PRO A 16 2.57 30.72 7.85
C PRO A 16 2.65 31.82 6.78
N LYS A 17 3.61 32.74 6.93
CA LYS A 17 3.81 33.84 5.94
C LYS A 17 4.15 33.32 4.54
N SER A 18 4.80 32.18 4.44
CA SER A 18 5.11 31.50 3.18
C SER A 18 5.24 29.99 3.39
N LEU A 19 4.94 29.24 2.33
CA LEU A 19 5.20 27.81 2.23
C LEU A 19 6.31 27.59 1.19
N ARG A 20 7.37 26.88 1.56
CA ARG A 20 8.38 26.44 0.61
C ARG A 20 7.84 25.24 -0.14
N LYS A 21 7.93 25.28 -1.47
CA LYS A 21 7.49 24.22 -2.37
C LYS A 21 8.67 23.71 -3.17
N LEU A 22 8.75 22.39 -3.32
CA LEU A 22 9.58 21.73 -4.31
C LEU A 22 8.70 21.42 -5.51
N ILE A 23 9.14 21.83 -6.71
CA ILE A 23 8.46 21.52 -7.96
C ILE A 23 9.40 20.67 -8.79
N GLN A 24 9.02 19.42 -9.02
CA GLN A 24 9.64 18.53 -10.00
C GLN A 24 8.73 18.50 -11.22
N SER A 25 9.27 18.86 -12.38
CA SER A 25 8.55 18.91 -13.64
C SER A 25 9.45 18.40 -14.76
N ARG A 26 8.83 17.77 -15.75
CA ARG A 26 9.44 17.32 -16.99
C ARG A 26 8.48 17.77 -18.13
N LEU A 27 9.03 18.28 -19.23
CA LEU A 27 8.26 18.85 -20.35
C LEU A 27 8.60 18.12 -21.66
N GLY A 28 7.60 17.90 -22.52
CA GLY A 28 7.70 17.06 -23.72
C GLY A 28 6.36 16.44 -24.12
N GLU A 29 6.33 15.70 -25.22
CA GLU A 29 5.17 14.93 -25.70
C GLU A 29 5.30 13.46 -25.27
N ASN A 30 4.17 12.76 -25.06
CA ASN A 30 4.11 11.32 -24.71
C ASN A 30 5.04 10.94 -23.54
N MET A 31 4.95 11.71 -22.45
CA MET A 31 5.85 11.57 -21.32
C MET A 31 5.30 10.61 -20.29
N GLU A 32 6.10 9.61 -19.94
CA GLU A 32 5.94 8.83 -18.73
C GLU A 32 7.07 9.17 -17.76
N SER A 33 6.77 9.20 -16.47
CA SER A 33 7.76 9.55 -15.44
C SER A 33 7.39 8.89 -14.13
N GLN A 34 8.39 8.32 -13.47
CA GLN A 34 8.27 7.81 -12.12
C GLN A 34 9.07 8.70 -11.17
N PHE A 35 8.45 9.13 -10.07
CA PHE A 35 9.09 9.93 -9.04
C PHE A 35 9.15 9.13 -7.74
N VAL A 36 10.36 8.99 -7.19
CA VAL A 36 10.57 8.40 -5.86
C VAL A 36 11.02 9.49 -4.91
N THR A 37 10.34 9.61 -3.77
CA THR A 37 10.68 10.60 -2.74
C THR A 37 11.03 9.88 -1.45
N VAL A 38 12.22 10.16 -0.91
CA VAL A 38 12.62 9.72 0.43
C VAL A 38 12.57 10.94 1.34
N LEU A 39 11.73 10.87 2.38
CA LEU A 39 11.59 11.93 3.38
C LEU A 39 12.20 11.47 4.69
N GLU A 40 13.21 12.21 5.15
CA GLU A 40 13.90 11.96 6.40
C GLU A 40 13.54 13.05 7.42
N PRO A 41 12.72 12.74 8.43
CA PRO A 41 12.65 13.59 9.60
C PRO A 41 13.91 13.37 10.46
N TYR A 42 14.66 14.44 10.73
CA TYR A 42 15.84 14.40 11.57
C TYR A 42 15.88 15.59 12.53
N ASP A 43 16.50 15.40 13.68
CA ASP A 43 16.85 16.46 14.62
C ASP A 43 18.09 16.04 15.45
N PRO A 44 19.21 16.78 15.44
CA PRO A 44 19.59 17.86 14.53
C PRO A 44 20.43 17.36 13.34
N VAL A 45 20.80 16.07 13.31
CA VAL A 45 21.73 15.49 12.32
C VAL A 45 21.02 14.48 11.43
N PRO A 46 21.09 14.59 10.10
CA PRO A 46 20.64 13.56 9.16
C PRO A 46 21.36 12.23 9.39
N PHE A 47 20.63 11.12 9.24
CA PHE A 47 21.13 9.75 9.34
C PHE A 47 21.12 9.00 7.99
N ILE A 48 20.52 9.53 6.93
CA ILE A 48 20.66 9.02 5.56
C ILE A 48 21.95 9.57 4.94
N SER A 49 22.84 8.66 4.53
CA SER A 49 24.10 8.96 3.84
C SER A 49 23.92 9.06 2.32
N SER A 50 23.15 8.15 1.71
CA SER A 50 22.87 8.18 0.28
C SER A 50 21.52 7.55 -0.05
N VAL A 51 20.97 7.97 -1.19
CA VAL A 51 19.80 7.36 -1.83
C VAL A 51 20.15 7.14 -3.29
N GLU A 52 20.11 5.89 -3.73
CA GLU A 52 20.50 5.47 -5.06
C GLU A 52 19.35 4.70 -5.70
N ARG A 53 19.04 5.02 -6.96
CA ARG A 53 18.11 4.22 -7.75
C ARG A 53 18.84 2.99 -8.24
N LEU A 54 18.25 1.82 -8.01
CA LEU A 54 18.80 0.55 -8.42
C LEU A 54 18.32 0.19 -9.83
N GLU A 55 19.09 -0.62 -10.54
CA GLU A 55 18.68 -1.16 -11.82
C GLU A 55 17.65 -2.27 -11.59
N ALA A 56 16.55 -2.23 -12.34
CA ALA A 56 15.48 -3.22 -12.25
C ALA A 56 15.14 -3.72 -13.66
N VAL A 57 15.35 -5.01 -13.89
CA VAL A 57 14.93 -5.71 -15.11
C VAL A 57 13.61 -6.40 -14.81
N HIS A 58 12.54 -6.04 -15.53
CA HIS A 58 11.20 -6.55 -15.29
C HIS A 58 10.40 -6.75 -16.59
N LEU A 59 9.27 -7.45 -16.47
CA LEU A 59 8.34 -7.69 -17.59
C LEU A 59 7.12 -6.76 -17.58
N GLY A 60 6.95 -5.91 -16.56
CA GLY A 60 5.90 -4.88 -16.52
C GLY A 60 6.21 -3.65 -17.37
N ASP A 61 5.30 -2.67 -17.36
CA ASP A 61 5.47 -1.40 -18.07
C ASP A 61 6.70 -0.63 -17.56
N GLU A 62 7.36 0.16 -18.43
CA GLU A 62 8.67 0.78 -18.17
C GLU A 62 8.76 1.56 -16.85
N ASN A 63 7.65 2.20 -16.44
CA ASN A 63 7.58 3.03 -15.24
C ASN A 63 6.82 2.38 -14.07
N SER A 64 6.44 1.11 -14.18
CA SER A 64 5.64 0.39 -13.19
C SER A 64 6.45 -0.14 -12.00
N VAL A 65 7.79 -0.13 -12.08
CA VAL A 65 8.68 -0.66 -11.04
C VAL A 65 9.67 0.40 -10.57
N ALA A 66 9.81 0.55 -9.26
CA ALA A 66 10.79 1.41 -8.61
C ALA A 66 11.64 0.57 -7.67
N ALA A 67 12.97 0.70 -7.75
CA ALA A 67 13.88 0.11 -6.79
C ALA A 67 14.88 1.17 -6.31
N VAL A 68 15.05 1.29 -4.99
CA VAL A 68 15.99 2.24 -4.38
C VAL A 68 16.74 1.61 -3.22
N ALA A 69 18.03 1.95 -3.10
CA ALA A 69 18.83 1.69 -1.91
C ALA A 69 18.98 2.99 -1.11
N VAL A 70 18.64 2.93 0.18
CA VAL A 70 18.81 4.01 1.15
C VAL A 70 19.86 3.57 2.15
N THR A 71 21.05 4.16 2.07
CA THR A 71 22.15 3.83 2.98
C THR A 71 22.20 4.84 4.12
N MET A 72 22.16 4.33 5.35
CA MET A 72 22.24 5.08 6.59
C MET A 72 23.69 5.27 7.04
N ALA A 73 23.94 6.25 7.92
CA ALA A 73 25.25 6.58 8.46
C ALA A 73 25.87 5.46 9.33
N ASP A 74 25.03 4.57 9.88
CA ASP A 74 25.48 3.42 10.68
C ASP A 74 25.88 2.20 9.82
N GLY A 75 25.78 2.29 8.48
CA GLY A 75 26.05 1.19 7.56
C GLY A 75 24.87 0.22 7.37
N THR A 76 23.68 0.57 7.85
CA THR A 76 22.42 -0.04 7.43
C THR A 76 22.07 0.42 6.02
N THR A 77 21.61 -0.49 5.17
CA THR A 77 21.06 -0.16 3.85
C THR A 77 19.68 -0.78 3.71
N ASP A 78 18.68 0.04 3.44
CA ASP A 78 17.33 -0.39 3.09
C ASP A 78 17.17 -0.41 1.58
N ILE A 79 16.94 -1.59 1.01
CA ILE A 79 16.58 -1.78 -0.39
C ILE A 79 15.07 -1.91 -0.45
N ILE A 80 14.42 -0.98 -1.15
CA ILE A 80 12.98 -0.89 -1.29
C ILE A 80 12.63 -1.13 -2.75
N ILE A 81 11.72 -2.07 -3.01
CA ILE A 81 11.19 -2.40 -4.33
C ILE A 81 9.68 -2.20 -4.27
N SER A 82 9.13 -1.42 -5.21
CA SER A 82 7.71 -1.15 -5.34
C SER A 82 7.28 -1.40 -6.77
N CYS A 83 6.23 -2.19 -6.95
CA CYS A 83 5.62 -2.47 -8.24
C CYS A 83 4.17 -1.99 -8.21
N GLU A 84 3.71 -1.32 -9.28
CA GLU A 84 2.30 -0.93 -9.43
C GLU A 84 1.39 -2.17 -9.47
N GLU A 85 1.83 -3.20 -10.17
CA GLU A 85 1.22 -4.54 -10.18
C GLU A 85 2.30 -5.60 -9.97
N PRO A 86 2.00 -6.74 -9.29
CA PRO A 86 2.96 -7.81 -9.11
C PRO A 86 3.52 -8.32 -10.46
N THR A 87 4.82 -8.11 -10.67
CA THR A 87 5.55 -8.54 -11.87
C THR A 87 6.89 -9.15 -11.46
N PRO A 88 7.40 -10.18 -12.18
CA PRO A 88 8.75 -10.65 -11.96
C PRO A 88 9.76 -9.53 -12.23
N VAL A 89 10.62 -9.27 -11.25
CA VAL A 89 11.71 -8.30 -11.31
C VAL A 89 13.00 -8.90 -10.78
N THR A 90 14.10 -8.56 -11.45
CA THR A 90 15.46 -8.74 -10.94
C THR A 90 16.07 -7.37 -10.68
N VAL A 91 16.46 -7.11 -9.43
CA VAL A 91 17.11 -5.85 -9.01
C VAL A 91 18.60 -6.06 -8.77
N ASP A 92 19.44 -5.20 -9.34
CA ASP A 92 20.92 -5.23 -9.28
C ASP A 92 21.50 -6.65 -9.43
N GLU A 93 20.97 -7.42 -10.38
CA GLU A 93 21.37 -8.80 -10.72
C GLU A 93 21.30 -9.84 -9.58
N SER A 94 20.83 -9.46 -8.38
CA SER A 94 21.03 -10.24 -7.16
C SER A 94 19.76 -10.46 -6.32
N ILE A 95 18.72 -9.65 -6.55
CA ILE A 95 17.43 -9.79 -5.89
C ILE A 95 16.41 -10.22 -6.92
N GLU A 96 15.84 -11.41 -6.76
CA GLU A 96 14.66 -11.84 -7.52
C GLU A 96 13.42 -11.57 -6.69
N PHE A 97 12.42 -10.90 -7.26
CA PHE A 97 11.19 -10.57 -6.56
C PHE A 97 9.99 -10.62 -7.51
N THR A 98 8.88 -11.15 -7.02
CA THR A 98 7.56 -11.01 -7.64
C THR A 98 6.57 -10.65 -6.55
N GLY A 99 6.08 -9.41 -6.57
CA GLY A 99 5.10 -8.91 -5.61
C GLY A 99 4.85 -7.41 -5.75
N ARG A 100 4.06 -6.82 -4.85
CA ARG A 100 3.73 -5.40 -4.87
C ARG A 100 4.76 -4.54 -4.12
N PHE A 101 5.29 -5.04 -3.00
CA PHE A 101 6.30 -4.32 -2.22
C PHE A 101 7.31 -5.26 -1.55
N ALA A 102 8.58 -4.86 -1.54
CA ALA A 102 9.62 -5.48 -0.75
C ALA A 102 10.50 -4.44 -0.05
N LEU A 103 10.90 -4.74 1.18
CA LEU A 103 11.95 -4.05 1.92
C LEU A 103 12.94 -5.10 2.43
N LEU A 104 14.17 -5.03 1.92
CA LEU A 104 15.32 -5.79 2.40
C LEU A 104 16.24 -4.83 3.17
N ARG A 105 16.43 -5.08 4.46
CA ARG A 105 17.45 -4.38 5.25
C ARG A 105 18.72 -5.19 5.30
N LEU A 106 19.82 -4.56 4.93
CA LEU A 106 21.17 -5.02 5.16
C LEU A 106 21.77 -4.24 6.34
N ARG A 107 22.48 -4.91 7.24
CA ARG A 107 23.36 -4.28 8.24
C ARG A 107 24.79 -4.66 7.95
N HIS A 108 25.61 -3.68 7.60
CA HIS A 108 27.00 -3.89 7.16
C HIS A 108 27.08 -4.96 6.04
N GLY A 109 26.21 -4.84 5.05
CA GLY A 109 26.15 -5.74 3.89
C GLY A 109 25.54 -7.12 4.15
N ARG A 110 25.04 -7.41 5.36
CA ARG A 110 24.41 -8.71 5.69
C ARG A 110 22.91 -8.56 5.88
N PRO A 111 22.07 -9.46 5.34
CA PRO A 111 20.63 -9.46 5.59
C PRO A 111 20.30 -9.42 7.08
N ALA A 112 19.49 -8.45 7.47
CA ALA A 112 19.01 -8.28 8.84
C ALA A 112 17.48 -8.43 8.92
N MET A 113 16.75 -7.99 7.90
CA MET A 113 15.29 -7.98 7.89
C MET A 113 14.77 -8.06 6.45
N VAL A 114 13.66 -8.77 6.26
CA VAL A 114 12.86 -8.76 5.02
C VAL A 114 11.40 -8.48 5.39
N ARG A 115 10.76 -7.58 4.64
CA ARG A 115 9.32 -7.32 4.67
C ARG A 115 8.80 -7.40 3.24
N LEU A 116 7.75 -8.17 3.02
CA LEU A 116 7.14 -8.36 1.71
C LEU A 116 5.64 -8.12 1.82
N ALA A 117 5.04 -7.53 0.78
CA ALA A 117 3.59 -7.45 0.63
C ALA A 117 3.19 -7.92 -0.78
N GLU A 118 2.12 -8.71 -0.83
CA GLU A 118 1.61 -9.33 -2.05
C GLU A 118 2.67 -10.10 -2.85
N ALA A 119 3.60 -10.73 -2.15
CA ALA A 119 4.70 -11.45 -2.78
C ALA A 119 4.35 -12.91 -3.06
N SER A 120 4.80 -13.41 -4.20
CA SER A 120 4.83 -14.83 -4.53
C SER A 120 6.24 -15.41 -4.51
N VAL A 121 7.26 -14.58 -4.72
CA VAL A 121 8.67 -14.97 -4.68
C VAL A 121 9.53 -13.82 -4.18
N PHE A 122 10.50 -14.14 -3.31
CA PHE A 122 11.64 -13.29 -3.00
C PHE A 122 12.90 -14.14 -2.83
N ARG A 123 14.00 -13.77 -3.48
CA ARG A 123 15.32 -14.40 -3.31
C ARG A 123 16.43 -13.36 -3.19
N TYR A 124 17.35 -13.60 -2.25
CA TYR A 124 18.58 -12.83 -2.10
C TYR A 124 19.66 -13.67 -1.41
N GLY A 125 20.76 -13.93 -2.11
CA GLY A 125 21.84 -14.79 -1.59
C GLY A 125 21.34 -16.20 -1.27
N HIS A 126 21.28 -16.55 0.02
CA HIS A 126 20.78 -17.85 0.50
C HIS A 126 19.33 -17.80 1.02
N ILE A 127 18.71 -16.62 0.98
CA ILE A 127 17.33 -16.43 1.43
C ILE A 127 16.41 -16.71 0.25
N GLU A 128 15.48 -17.63 0.45
CA GLU A 128 14.36 -17.89 -0.46
C GLU A 128 13.07 -17.86 0.34
N ILE A 129 12.11 -17.04 -0.10
CA ILE A 129 10.78 -16.92 0.48
C ILE A 129 9.77 -17.11 -0.64
N VAL A 130 8.97 -18.15 -0.54
CA VAL A 130 7.84 -18.44 -1.44
C VAL A 130 6.59 -18.54 -0.57
N PRO A 131 5.84 -17.43 -0.39
CA PRO A 131 4.63 -17.44 0.42
C PRO A 131 3.58 -18.37 -0.19
N GLU A 132 2.75 -19.00 0.64
CA GLU A 132 1.65 -19.84 0.16
C GLU A 132 0.68 -19.04 -0.73
N ARG A 133 0.54 -17.74 -0.45
CA ARG A 133 -0.41 -16.85 -1.11
C ARG A 133 0.06 -15.41 -1.04
N ALA A 134 -0.08 -14.67 -2.15
CA ALA A 134 0.20 -13.24 -2.22
C ALA A 134 -0.95 -12.38 -1.65
N ALA A 135 -2.20 -12.74 -1.90
CA ALA A 135 -3.36 -12.04 -1.34
C ALA A 135 -4.58 -12.96 -1.28
N TYR A 136 -5.54 -12.67 -0.40
CA TYR A 136 -6.90 -13.18 -0.54
C TYR A 136 -7.64 -12.30 -1.54
N THR A 137 -8.30 -12.93 -2.50
CA THR A 137 -9.09 -12.24 -3.52
C THR A 137 -10.40 -12.96 -3.72
N GLY A 138 -11.39 -12.22 -4.21
CA GLY A 138 -12.73 -12.75 -4.44
C GLY A 138 -13.71 -11.65 -4.79
N THR A 139 -14.99 -11.95 -4.62
CA THR A 139 -16.11 -11.04 -4.87
C THR A 139 -16.96 -10.86 -3.62
N VAL A 140 -17.64 -9.72 -3.54
CA VAL A 140 -18.67 -9.43 -2.55
C VAL A 140 -19.97 -10.09 -3.00
N ILE A 141 -20.59 -10.86 -2.11
CA ILE A 141 -21.89 -11.50 -2.35
C ILE A 141 -23.04 -10.64 -1.82
N SER A 142 -22.90 -10.15 -0.59
CA SER A 142 -23.92 -9.33 0.06
C SER A 142 -23.34 -8.48 1.17
N VAL A 143 -24.08 -7.44 1.53
CA VAL A 143 -23.75 -6.50 2.59
C VAL A 143 -24.95 -6.43 3.54
N ASP A 144 -24.71 -6.58 4.83
CA ASP A 144 -25.70 -6.42 5.90
C ASP A 144 -25.25 -5.31 6.86
N VAL A 145 -26.04 -4.25 6.91
CA VAL A 145 -25.83 -3.07 7.75
C VAL A 145 -26.98 -2.87 8.75
N SER A 146 -27.76 -3.91 9.02
CA SER A 146 -28.92 -3.83 9.90
C SER A 146 -28.55 -3.53 11.35
N ASP A 147 -27.33 -3.89 11.77
CA ASP A 147 -26.72 -3.49 13.03
C ASP A 147 -25.64 -2.41 12.76
N PRO A 148 -25.81 -1.17 13.22
CA PRO A 148 -24.82 -0.11 13.03
C PRO A 148 -23.48 -0.39 13.73
N HIS A 149 -23.42 -1.34 14.67
CA HIS A 149 -22.19 -1.76 15.34
C HIS A 149 -21.53 -2.99 14.69
N ASP A 150 -22.16 -3.57 13.67
CA ASP A 150 -21.68 -4.78 12.99
C ASP A 150 -22.07 -4.77 11.50
N ASN A 151 -21.28 -4.06 10.70
CA ASN A 151 -21.44 -4.01 9.25
C ASN A 151 -20.76 -5.24 8.64
N ARG A 152 -21.57 -6.19 8.14
CA ARG A 152 -21.09 -7.48 7.63
C ARG A 152 -21.05 -7.52 6.12
N ILE A 153 -19.99 -8.13 5.60
CA ILE A 153 -19.75 -8.29 4.16
C ILE A 153 -19.48 -9.75 3.90
N GLN A 154 -20.35 -10.38 3.11
CA GLN A 154 -20.18 -11.77 2.67
C GLN A 154 -19.27 -11.81 1.44
N LEU A 155 -18.32 -12.74 1.44
CA LEU A 155 -17.26 -12.86 0.43
C LEU A 155 -17.29 -14.24 -0.23
N ASP A 156 -16.93 -14.30 -1.50
CA ASP A 156 -16.71 -15.54 -2.25
C ASP A 156 -15.31 -15.53 -2.93
N PRO A 157 -14.43 -16.50 -2.63
CA PRO A 157 -14.61 -17.56 -1.64
C PRO A 157 -14.67 -17.00 -0.22
N PRO A 158 -15.31 -17.72 0.72
CA PRO A 158 -15.25 -17.37 2.13
C PRO A 158 -13.79 -17.45 2.62
N LEU A 159 -13.44 -16.61 3.58
CA LEU A 159 -12.10 -16.58 4.16
C LEU A 159 -11.84 -17.85 4.99
N PRO A 160 -10.59 -18.36 5.04
CA PRO A 160 -10.28 -19.54 5.84
C PRO A 160 -10.65 -19.34 7.31
N PRO A 161 -11.31 -20.31 7.95
CA PRO A 161 -11.61 -20.24 9.37
C PRO A 161 -10.36 -20.00 10.21
N GLY A 162 -10.41 -19.03 11.12
CA GLY A 162 -9.30 -18.70 12.01
C GLY A 162 -8.11 -17.99 11.34
N ALA A 163 -8.25 -17.54 10.09
CA ALA A 163 -7.24 -16.69 9.47
C ALA A 163 -7.01 -15.43 10.33
N PRO A 164 -5.77 -15.08 10.68
CA PRO A 164 -5.46 -13.94 11.55
C PRO A 164 -5.56 -12.62 10.78
N LEU A 165 -6.76 -12.28 10.32
CA LEU A 165 -7.03 -11.13 9.45
C LEU A 165 -7.67 -9.95 10.19
N ALA A 166 -8.05 -10.12 11.45
CA ALA A 166 -8.52 -9.01 12.27
C ALA A 166 -7.41 -7.94 12.41
N GLY A 167 -7.79 -6.66 12.29
CA GLY A 167 -6.87 -5.52 12.27
C GLY A 167 -6.15 -5.29 10.94
N ARG A 168 -6.39 -6.13 9.91
CA ARG A 168 -5.79 -5.97 8.58
C ARG A 168 -6.72 -5.20 7.66
N ALA A 169 -6.17 -4.58 6.63
CA ALA A 169 -6.95 -3.89 5.61
C ALA A 169 -7.48 -4.85 4.55
N ILE A 170 -8.75 -4.66 4.17
CA ILE A 170 -9.35 -5.15 2.92
C ILE A 170 -9.58 -3.96 2.00
N HIS A 171 -9.31 -4.11 0.71
CA HIS A 171 -9.64 -3.13 -0.31
C HIS A 171 -10.69 -3.71 -1.27
N PHE A 172 -11.77 -2.96 -1.51
CA PHE A 172 -12.79 -3.33 -2.49
C PHE A 172 -12.60 -2.56 -3.80
N HIS A 173 -12.45 -3.25 -4.93
CA HIS A 173 -12.27 -2.61 -6.22
C HIS A 173 -13.62 -2.37 -6.89
N ASN A 174 -13.94 -1.10 -7.15
CA ASN A 174 -15.11 -0.66 -7.89
C ASN A 174 -14.88 0.71 -8.54
N ASP A 175 -15.84 1.20 -9.31
CA ASP A 175 -15.71 2.45 -10.08
C ASP A 175 -16.01 3.73 -9.24
N LEU A 176 -16.11 3.61 -7.91
CA LEU A 176 -16.40 4.76 -7.07
C LEU A 176 -15.14 5.64 -6.91
N PRO A 177 -15.27 6.98 -6.90
CA PRO A 177 -14.16 7.90 -6.71
C PRO A 177 -13.78 8.05 -5.22
N LEU A 178 -13.94 6.99 -4.43
CA LEU A 178 -13.77 6.99 -2.97
C LEU A 178 -12.73 5.94 -2.57
N ASP A 179 -12.11 6.13 -1.41
CA ASP A 179 -11.35 5.05 -0.78
C ASP A 179 -12.32 4.03 -0.20
N THR A 180 -12.22 2.81 -0.70
CA THR A 180 -13.04 1.65 -0.37
C THR A 180 -12.22 0.63 0.44
N SER A 181 -11.19 1.10 1.14
CA SER A 181 -10.39 0.30 2.07
C SER A 181 -10.96 0.34 3.48
N PHE A 182 -11.05 -0.81 4.13
CA PHE A 182 -11.57 -0.95 5.49
C PHE A 182 -10.64 -1.81 6.34
N GLU A 183 -10.57 -1.51 7.63
CA GLU A 183 -10.01 -2.44 8.61
C GLU A 183 -11.03 -3.57 8.84
N ILE A 184 -10.54 -4.82 8.81
CA ILE A 184 -11.31 -5.99 9.18
C ILE A 184 -11.37 -6.03 10.71
N ALA A 185 -12.53 -5.73 11.29
CA ALA A 185 -12.70 -5.83 12.73
C ALA A 185 -12.62 -7.30 13.19
N TRP A 186 -13.28 -8.20 12.44
CA TRP A 186 -13.13 -9.65 12.60
C TRP A 186 -13.59 -10.41 11.36
N VAL A 187 -13.14 -11.66 11.26
CA VAL A 187 -13.56 -12.62 10.22
C VAL A 187 -14.82 -13.35 10.68
N THR A 188 -15.78 -13.52 9.77
CA THR A 188 -16.98 -14.33 9.97
C THR A 188 -16.88 -15.61 9.11
N PRO A 189 -17.72 -16.64 9.35
CA PRO A 189 -17.72 -17.85 8.52
C PRO A 189 -17.96 -17.59 7.03
N GLU A 190 -18.64 -16.49 6.71
CA GLU A 190 -19.11 -16.14 5.37
C GLU A 190 -18.32 -14.96 4.76
N GLY A 191 -17.43 -14.30 5.53
CA GLY A 191 -16.71 -13.12 5.09
C GLY A 191 -16.09 -12.34 6.24
N ILE A 192 -16.45 -11.07 6.38
CA ILE A 192 -15.88 -10.15 7.39
C ILE A 192 -16.93 -9.27 8.04
N SER A 193 -16.53 -8.60 9.12
CA SER A 193 -17.18 -7.41 9.64
C SER A 193 -16.19 -6.24 9.68
N THR A 194 -16.68 -5.03 9.38
CA THR A 194 -15.95 -3.76 9.59
C THR A 194 -16.30 -3.13 10.94
N GLY A 195 -17.05 -3.84 11.80
CA GLY A 195 -17.50 -3.34 13.11
C GLY A 195 -18.45 -2.16 12.95
N ASP A 196 -18.18 -1.09 13.70
CA ASP A 196 -18.95 0.16 13.69
C ASP A 196 -18.56 1.13 12.55
N ILE A 197 -17.55 0.77 11.74
CA ILE A 197 -17.19 1.52 10.54
C ILE A 197 -18.19 1.18 9.44
N THR A 198 -19.04 2.14 9.10
CA THR A 198 -20.13 1.93 8.13
C THR A 198 -19.63 1.88 6.70
N VAL A 199 -20.27 1.02 5.89
CA VAL A 199 -20.13 0.97 4.43
C VAL A 199 -21.24 1.75 3.71
N ILE A 200 -22.12 2.42 4.46
CA ILE A 200 -23.16 3.30 3.91
C ILE A 200 -22.51 4.61 3.44
N ASN A 201 -22.72 4.97 2.18
CA ASN A 201 -22.26 6.24 1.60
C ASN A 201 -23.28 7.38 1.83
N GLY A 202 -24.56 7.05 1.99
CA GLY A 202 -25.61 8.02 2.23
C GLY A 202 -27.01 7.46 2.00
N PHE A 203 -28.02 8.33 2.03
CA PHE A 203 -29.38 7.96 1.65
C PHE A 203 -29.54 7.93 0.13
N LYS A 204 -30.39 7.03 -0.38
CA LYS A 204 -30.83 7.08 -1.78
C LYS A 204 -31.64 8.33 -2.09
N ASP A 205 -32.47 8.74 -1.13
CA ASP A 205 -33.22 9.99 -1.17
C ASP A 205 -33.12 10.67 0.21
N ALA A 206 -32.56 11.89 0.23
CA ALA A 206 -32.41 12.66 1.46
C ALA A 206 -33.76 13.17 2.03
N ALA A 207 -34.83 13.15 1.22
CA ALA A 207 -36.19 13.51 1.62
C ALA A 207 -37.07 12.29 1.98
N ASP A 208 -36.64 11.07 1.66
CA ASP A 208 -37.35 9.82 1.97
C ASP A 208 -36.39 8.76 2.54
N TYR A 209 -36.30 8.68 3.86
CA TYR A 209 -35.46 7.70 4.55
C TYR A 209 -35.92 6.24 4.36
N THR A 210 -37.13 6.01 3.86
CA THR A 210 -37.61 4.65 3.56
C THR A 210 -37.06 4.11 2.24
N ALA A 211 -36.52 4.99 1.38
CA ALA A 211 -35.85 4.60 0.13
C ALA A 211 -34.54 3.82 0.37
N GLY A 212 -33.99 3.85 1.58
CA GLY A 212 -32.78 3.13 1.98
C GLY A 212 -31.50 3.88 1.64
N TYR A 213 -30.40 3.12 1.52
CA TYR A 213 -29.04 3.65 1.47
C TYR A 213 -28.31 3.37 0.14
N THR A 214 -27.32 4.20 -0.16
CA THR A 214 -26.23 3.90 -1.09
C THR A 214 -25.03 3.39 -0.32
N TYR A 215 -24.20 2.57 -0.96
CA TYR A 215 -23.07 1.90 -0.32
C TYR A 215 -21.78 2.14 -1.08
N VAL A 216 -20.65 2.14 -0.35
CA VAL A 216 -19.31 2.15 -0.96
C VAL A 216 -18.79 0.75 -1.27
N VAL A 217 -19.50 -0.29 -0.81
CA VAL A 217 -19.25 -1.70 -1.12
C VAL A 217 -20.57 -2.33 -1.57
N ASN A 218 -20.57 -2.99 -2.73
CA ASN A 218 -21.77 -3.56 -3.35
C ASN A 218 -21.55 -5.02 -3.77
N PRO A 219 -22.62 -5.84 -3.84
CA PRO A 219 -22.56 -7.15 -4.47
C PRO A 219 -21.96 -7.09 -5.88
N GLY A 220 -20.99 -7.96 -6.15
CA GLY A 220 -20.25 -8.00 -7.41
C GLY A 220 -18.92 -7.24 -7.39
N ASP A 221 -18.69 -6.35 -6.42
CA ASP A 221 -17.38 -5.71 -6.22
C ASP A 221 -16.33 -6.79 -5.95
N THR A 222 -15.12 -6.63 -6.47
CA THR A 222 -14.01 -7.54 -6.13
C THR A 222 -13.26 -7.02 -4.92
N TYR A 223 -12.49 -7.88 -4.27
CA TYR A 223 -11.68 -7.45 -3.13
C TYR A 223 -10.27 -8.02 -3.17
N THR A 224 -9.37 -7.34 -2.47
CA THR A 224 -8.02 -7.81 -2.14
C THR A 224 -7.76 -7.62 -0.65
N ILE A 225 -7.31 -8.66 0.02
CA ILE A 225 -6.64 -8.58 1.32
C ILE A 225 -5.18 -8.96 1.07
N PRO A 226 -4.24 -7.99 1.05
CA PRO A 226 -2.82 -8.27 0.84
C PRO A 226 -2.33 -9.33 1.83
N CYS A 227 -1.39 -10.20 1.47
CA CYS A 227 -0.62 -10.99 2.45
C CYS A 227 0.74 -10.34 2.66
N GLU A 228 1.23 -10.42 3.89
CA GLU A 228 2.51 -9.85 4.27
C GLU A 228 3.42 -10.95 4.82
N VAL A 229 4.71 -10.86 4.52
CA VAL A 229 5.73 -11.70 5.12
C VAL A 229 6.74 -10.83 5.85
N SER A 230 7.03 -11.18 7.10
CA SER A 230 8.04 -10.55 7.91
C SER A 230 9.06 -11.58 8.37
N LEU A 231 10.33 -11.34 8.05
CA LEU A 231 11.46 -12.14 8.50
C LEU A 231 12.49 -11.23 9.17
N ASP A 232 12.82 -11.50 10.43
CA ASP A 232 13.93 -10.87 11.14
C ASP A 232 15.07 -11.89 11.26
N ILE A 233 16.23 -11.55 10.72
CA ILE A 233 17.39 -12.47 10.61
C ILE A 233 18.39 -12.19 11.72
N VAL A 234 18.66 -10.91 11.97
CA VAL A 234 19.59 -10.45 13.01
C VAL A 234 18.90 -9.38 13.83
N ARG A 235 18.82 -9.58 15.15
CA ARG A 235 18.44 -8.53 16.10
C ARG A 235 19.64 -7.64 16.42
#